data_AF-A0A7W0XPP8-F1
#
_entry.id   AF-A0A7W0XPP8-F1
#
_cell.length_a   1.000
_cell.length_b   1.000
_cell.length_c   1.000
_cell.angle_alpha   90.00
_cell.angle_beta   90.00
_cell.angle_gamma   90.00
#
_symmetry.space_group_name_H-M   'P 1'
#
loop_
_entity.id
_entity.type
_entity.pdbx_description
1 polymer ?
#
loop_
_entity_poly.entity_id
_entity_poly.type
_entity_poly.pdbx_seq_one_letter_code
_entity_poly.pdbx_strand_id
1 'polypeptide(L)'
;MPDLPRTPLQRRIATWIPYLWLLVFFLAPFLIVLKISLSETAIAIPPYLPVFNTAAEFGTKLRELTFANYLWLAGDPLYIKAYLSSIRIAAISALAALIIGFPIAYAMARAPRGVRPLLLTL
;
A
#
# COMPACT_ATOMS: atom_id res chain seq x y z
N MET A 1 -34.56 0.75 33.63
CA MET A 1 -34.70 1.33 32.28
C MET A 1 -34.30 0.25 31.30
N PRO A 2 -35.18 -0.28 30.45
CA PRO A 2 -34.82 -1.37 29.54
C PRO A 2 -34.02 -0.82 28.35
N ASP A 3 -32.90 -1.47 28.05
CA ASP A 3 -32.05 -1.14 26.90
C ASP A 3 -32.85 -1.36 25.61
N LEU A 4 -33.15 -0.28 24.88
CA LEU A 4 -33.87 -0.36 23.62
C LEU A 4 -33.08 -1.26 22.64
N PRO A 5 -33.72 -2.22 21.96
CA PRO A 5 -33.04 -3.13 21.05
C PRO A 5 -32.37 -2.33 19.93
N ARG A 6 -31.03 -2.28 19.94
CA ARG A 6 -30.26 -1.59 18.89
C ARG A 6 -30.49 -2.31 17.56
N THR A 7 -30.91 -1.55 16.56
CA THR A 7 -31.20 -2.13 15.24
C THR A 7 -29.91 -2.70 14.62
N PRO A 8 -30.00 -3.77 13.81
CA PRO A 8 -28.82 -4.35 13.17
C PRO A 8 -28.04 -3.34 12.31
N LEU A 9 -28.74 -2.30 11.82
CA LEU A 9 -28.15 -1.16 11.11
C LEU A 9 -27.25 -0.30 11.98
N GLN A 10 -27.66 0.03 13.22
CA GLN A 10 -26.85 0.83 14.16
C GLN A 10 -25.55 0.12 14.53
N ARG A 11 -25.60 -1.21 14.74
CA ARG A 11 -24.40 -2.01 15.02
C ARG A 11 -23.45 -2.02 13.83
N ARG A 12 -23.97 -2.17 12.61
CA ARG A 12 -23.17 -2.17 11.37
C ARG A 12 -22.50 -0.81 11.14
N ILE A 13 -23.23 0.30 11.28
CA ILE A 13 -22.67 1.65 11.11
C ILE A 13 -21.56 1.91 12.14
N ALA A 14 -21.78 1.55 13.41
CA ALA A 14 -20.77 1.70 14.46
C ALA A 14 -19.48 0.91 14.17
N THR A 15 -19.59 -0.26 13.53
CA THR A 15 -18.41 -1.04 13.10
C THR A 15 -17.72 -0.43 11.88
N TRP A 16 -18.46 0.07 10.88
CA TRP A 16 -17.87 0.59 9.64
C TRP A 16 -17.24 1.97 9.77
N ILE A 17 -17.67 2.80 10.73
CA ILE A 17 -17.11 4.14 10.96
C ILE A 17 -15.58 4.11 11.17
N PRO A 18 -15.03 3.29 12.08
CA PRO A 18 -13.58 3.17 12.25
C PRO A 18 -12.85 2.69 10.99
N TYR A 19 -13.42 1.73 10.25
CA TYR A 19 -12.81 1.24 9.02
C TYR A 19 -12.79 2.30 7.92
N LEU A 20 -13.85 3.10 7.80
CA LEU A 20 -13.92 4.19 6.83
C LEU A 20 -12.90 5.28 7.18
N TRP A 21 -12.76 5.59 8.47
CA TRP A 21 -11.71 6.50 8.96
C TRP A 21 -10.31 5.97 8.62
N LEU A 22 -10.02 4.71 8.95
CA LEU A 22 -8.74 4.08 8.60
C LEU A 22 -8.49 4.07 7.09
N LEU A 23 -9.49 3.80 6.27
CA LEU A 23 -9.38 3.81 4.82
C LEU A 23 -9.02 5.20 4.30
N VAL A 24 -9.69 6.26 4.79
CA VAL A 24 -9.40 7.64 4.38
C VAL A 24 -7.98 8.03 4.76
N PHE A 25 -7.57 7.77 6.00
CA PHE A 25 -6.22 8.10 6.47
C PHE A 25 -5.13 7.25 5.84
N PHE A 26 -5.44 5.99 5.51
CA PHE A 26 -4.57 5.13 4.72
C PHE A 26 -4.40 5.68 3.32
N LEU A 27 -5.49 6.09 2.65
CA LEU A 27 -5.47 6.49 1.24
C LEU A 27 -4.95 7.92 1.04
N ALA A 28 -5.15 8.82 1.99
CA ALA A 28 -4.68 10.21 1.93
C ALA A 28 -3.21 10.37 1.51
N PRO A 29 -2.21 9.69 2.13
CA PRO A 29 -0.82 9.79 1.69
C PRO A 29 -0.59 9.26 0.27
N PHE A 30 -1.28 8.20 -0.15
CA PHE A 30 -1.17 7.68 -1.53
C PHE A 30 -1.71 8.67 -2.56
N LEU A 31 -2.83 9.35 -2.26
CA LEU A 31 -3.38 10.38 -3.15
C LEU A 31 -2.42 11.56 -3.31
N ILE A 32 -1.70 11.94 -2.24
CA ILE A 32 -0.67 12.99 -2.30
C ILE A 32 0.49 12.54 -3.19
N VAL A 33 1.00 11.31 -3.01
CA VAL A 33 2.10 10.78 -3.84
C VAL A 33 1.69 10.64 -5.30
N LEU A 34 0.47 10.14 -5.58
CA LEU A 34 -0.07 10.04 -6.94
C LEU A 34 -0.19 11.41 -7.62
N LYS A 35 -0.64 12.43 -6.87
CA LYS A 35 -0.67 13.80 -7.35
C LYS A 35 0.73 14.30 -7.70
N ILE A 36 1.72 14.03 -6.85
CA ILE A 36 3.12 14.44 -7.11
C ILE A 36 3.70 13.70 -8.32
N SER A 37 3.47 12.39 -8.46
CA SER A 37 4.07 11.60 -9.55
C SER A 37 3.57 12.00 -10.94
N LEU A 38 2.35 12.51 -11.02
CA LEU A 38 1.73 13.01 -12.25
C LEU A 38 1.95 14.52 -12.48
N SER A 39 2.46 15.26 -11.49
CA SER A 39 2.79 16.68 -11.61
C SER A 39 4.17 16.86 -12.23
N GLU A 40 4.35 17.89 -13.05
CA GLU A 40 5.65 18.18 -13.66
C GLU A 40 6.63 18.70 -12.60
N THR A 41 7.81 18.10 -12.50
CA THR A 41 8.88 18.59 -11.61
C THR A 41 9.53 19.81 -12.25
N ALA A 42 8.93 20.98 -12.06
CA ALA A 42 9.58 22.24 -12.44
C ALA A 42 10.77 22.51 -11.51
N ILE A 43 11.92 22.90 -12.08
CA ILE A 43 13.05 23.46 -11.33
C ILE A 43 12.67 24.88 -10.86
N ALA A 44 11.75 24.96 -9.91
CA ALA A 44 11.30 26.18 -9.26
C ALA A 44 11.11 25.93 -7.76
N ILE A 45 11.12 26.99 -6.96
CA ILE A 45 10.77 26.93 -5.54
C ILE A 45 9.35 27.51 -5.45
N PRO A 46 8.31 26.72 -5.12
CA PRO A 46 8.29 25.31 -4.68
C PRO A 46 8.44 24.28 -5.83
N PRO A 47 9.07 23.11 -5.59
CA PRO A 47 9.47 22.12 -6.62
C PRO A 47 8.31 21.23 -7.09
N TYR A 48 7.11 21.80 -7.24
CA TYR A 48 5.94 21.15 -7.80
C TYR A 48 4.97 22.20 -8.32
N LEU A 49 4.58 22.06 -9.58
CA LEU A 49 3.42 22.75 -10.15
C LEU A 49 2.46 21.66 -10.62
N PRO A 50 1.16 21.70 -10.24
CA PRO A 50 0.44 22.86 -9.70
C PRO A 50 0.12 22.80 -8.20
N VAL A 51 0.31 23.94 -7.53
CA VAL A 51 -0.22 24.23 -6.19
C VAL A 51 -1.72 24.48 -6.34
N PHE A 52 -2.57 23.62 -5.79
CA PHE A 52 -4.03 23.77 -5.85
C PHE A 52 -4.44 24.84 -4.82
N ASN A 53 -4.38 26.12 -5.21
CA ASN A 53 -4.71 27.22 -4.30
C ASN A 53 -6.22 27.48 -4.22
N THR A 54 -7.02 27.08 -5.22
CA THR A 54 -8.47 27.31 -5.24
C THR A 54 -9.25 26.18 -5.92
N ALA A 55 -10.50 25.96 -5.48
CA ALA A 55 -11.41 24.96 -6.03
C ALA A 55 -11.83 25.21 -7.50
N ALA A 56 -11.69 26.45 -7.98
CA ALA A 56 -11.99 26.83 -9.36
C ALA A 56 -10.92 26.35 -10.37
N GLU A 57 -9.69 26.10 -9.92
CA GLU A 57 -8.55 25.69 -10.76
C GLU A 57 -8.42 24.16 -10.87
N PHE A 58 -9.25 23.40 -10.14
CA PHE A 58 -9.15 21.94 -10.08
C PHE A 58 -9.28 21.28 -11.48
N GLY A 59 -10.16 21.81 -12.33
CA GLY A 59 -10.43 21.26 -13.66
C GLY A 59 -9.35 21.57 -14.71
N THR A 60 -8.69 22.73 -14.62
CA THR A 60 -7.61 23.12 -15.54
C THR A 60 -6.29 22.47 -15.16
N LYS A 61 -6.01 22.33 -13.85
CA LYS A 61 -4.81 21.67 -13.32
C LYS A 61 -4.79 20.15 -13.53
N LEU A 62 -5.96 19.50 -13.62
CA LEU A 62 -6.06 18.09 -14.01
C LEU A 62 -5.55 17.82 -15.45
N ARG A 63 -5.59 18.81 -16.35
CA ARG A 63 -5.07 18.70 -17.71
C ARG A 63 -3.56 18.93 -17.81
N GLU A 64 -2.95 19.49 -16.78
CA GLU A 64 -1.49 19.66 -16.68
C GLU A 64 -0.79 18.40 -16.14
N LEU A 65 -1.55 17.38 -15.70
CA LEU A 65 -1.00 16.09 -15.30
C LEU A 65 -0.39 15.39 -16.52
N THR A 66 0.92 15.12 -16.46
CA THR A 66 1.68 14.57 -17.57
C THR A 66 2.30 13.22 -17.21
N PHE A 67 2.29 12.30 -18.17
CA PHE A 67 3.00 11.02 -18.05
C PHE A 67 4.49 11.13 -18.43
N ALA A 68 4.97 12.34 -18.74
CA ALA A 68 6.37 12.58 -19.13
C ALA A 68 7.38 12.07 -18.09
N ASN A 69 7.08 12.22 -16.79
CA ASN A 69 7.91 11.70 -15.70
C ASN A 69 8.12 10.18 -15.80
N TYR A 70 7.05 9.43 -16.12
CA TYR A 70 7.10 7.98 -16.27
C TYR A 70 7.87 7.57 -17.53
N LEU A 71 7.70 8.30 -18.64
CA LEU A 71 8.42 8.03 -19.88
C LEU A 71 9.93 8.29 -19.72
N TRP A 72 10.30 9.35 -19.01
CA TRP A 72 11.69 9.66 -18.68
C TRP A 72 12.31 8.55 -17.81
N LEU A 73 11.59 8.11 -16.78
CA LEU A 73 12.03 7.05 -15.87
C LEU A 73 12.16 5.69 -16.57
N ALA A 74 11.23 5.39 -17.49
CA ALA A 74 11.26 4.18 -18.30
C ALA A 74 12.37 4.19 -19.35
N GLY A 75 12.89 5.36 -19.73
CA GLY A 75 14.04 5.50 -20.62
C GLY A 75 15.39 5.37 -19.91
N ASP A 76 15.42 5.50 -18.58
CA ASP A 76 16.67 5.47 -17.80
C ASP A 76 17.19 4.03 -17.60
N PRO A 77 18.34 3.66 -18.20
CA PRO A 77 18.90 2.32 -18.06
C PRO A 77 19.27 1.96 -16.61
N LEU A 78 19.62 2.94 -15.77
CA LEU A 78 19.93 2.71 -14.37
C LEU A 78 18.68 2.31 -13.60
N TYR A 79 17.56 3.00 -13.84
CA TYR A 79 16.29 2.72 -13.19
C TYR A 79 15.77 1.32 -13.54
N ILE A 80 15.81 0.96 -14.83
CA ILE A 80 15.41 -0.38 -15.30
C ILE A 80 16.28 -1.46 -14.65
N LYS A 81 17.61 -1.26 -14.62
CA LYS A 81 18.54 -2.22 -14.00
C LYS A 81 18.26 -2.38 -12.50
N ALA A 82 18.04 -1.29 -11.78
CA ALA A 82 17.73 -1.32 -10.35
C ALA A 82 16.39 -2.04 -10.08
N TYR A 83 15.38 -1.78 -10.91
CA TYR A 83 14.07 -2.44 -10.82
C TYR A 83 14.17 -3.95 -11.05
N LEU A 84 14.87 -4.36 -12.11
CA LEU A 84 15.04 -5.78 -12.44
C LEU A 84 15.88 -6.52 -11.39
N SER A 85 16.90 -5.85 -10.84
CA SER A 85 17.68 -6.37 -9.71
C SER A 85 16.80 -6.59 -8.48
N SER A 86 15.93 -5.63 -8.15
CA SER A 86 15.01 -5.73 -7.01
C SER A 86 14.04 -6.90 -7.16
N ILE A 87 13.47 -7.09 -8.36
CA ILE A 87 12.61 -8.25 -8.66
C ILE A 87 13.38 -9.55 -8.48
N ARG A 88 14.61 -9.62 -9.02
CA ARG A 88 15.45 -10.82 -8.90
C ARG A 88 15.74 -11.16 -7.44
N ILE A 89 16.10 -10.17 -6.63
CA ILE A 89 16.38 -10.34 -5.20
C ILE A 89 15.11 -10.78 -4.46
N ALA A 90 13.97 -10.13 -4.70
CA ALA A 90 12.70 -10.46 -4.09
C ALA A 90 12.27 -11.90 -4.44
N ALA A 91 12.38 -12.31 -5.70
CA ALA A 91 12.02 -13.65 -6.15
C ALA A 91 12.91 -14.73 -5.50
N ILE A 92 14.24 -14.53 -5.49
CA ILE A 92 15.19 -15.46 -4.85
C ILE A 92 14.92 -15.54 -3.34
N SER A 93 14.69 -14.41 -2.68
CA SER A 93 14.43 -14.35 -1.24
C SER A 93 13.11 -15.04 -0.88
N ALA A 94 12.06 -14.80 -1.64
CA ALA A 94 10.76 -15.44 -1.46
C ALA A 94 10.86 -16.97 -1.68
N LEU A 95 11.57 -17.40 -2.73
CA LEU A 95 11.80 -18.83 -2.99
C LEU A 95 12.65 -19.48 -1.90
N ALA A 96 13.71 -18.83 -1.45
CA ALA A 96 14.54 -19.33 -0.35
C ALA A 96 13.72 -19.46 0.95
N ALA A 97 12.93 -18.44 1.27
CA ALA A 97 12.01 -18.46 2.41
C ALA A 97 10.98 -19.59 2.27
N LEU A 98 10.48 -19.85 1.07
CA LEU A 98 9.55 -20.96 0.81
C LEU A 98 10.25 -22.32 0.97
N ILE A 99 11.42 -22.51 0.37
CA ILE A 99 12.19 -23.76 0.44
C ILE A 99 12.55 -24.13 1.88
N ILE A 100 12.81 -23.14 2.73
CA ILE A 100 13.16 -23.36 4.14
C ILE A 100 11.90 -23.42 5.02
N GLY A 101 10.97 -22.49 4.84
CA GLY A 101 9.77 -22.37 5.66
C GLY A 101 8.76 -23.48 5.41
N PHE A 102 8.60 -23.94 4.16
CA PHE A 102 7.67 -25.01 3.81
C PHE A 102 7.99 -26.34 4.50
N PRO A 103 9.23 -26.88 4.47
CA PRO A 103 9.52 -28.14 5.18
C PRO A 103 9.39 -27.99 6.69
N ILE A 104 9.72 -26.84 7.28
CA ILE A 104 9.51 -26.58 8.71
C ILE A 104 8.02 -26.63 9.03
N ALA A 105 7.19 -25.88 8.30
CA ALA A 105 5.74 -25.87 8.49
C ALA A 105 5.12 -27.26 8.26
N TYR A 106 5.61 -28.00 7.28
CA TYR A 106 5.18 -29.37 6.99
C TYR A 106 5.56 -30.36 8.11
N ALA A 107 6.78 -30.26 8.64
CA ALA A 107 7.22 -31.05 9.79
C ALA A 107 6.38 -30.74 11.04
N MET A 108 6.11 -29.46 11.32
CA MET A 108 5.23 -29.05 12.41
C MET A 108 3.80 -29.57 12.23
N ALA A 109 3.25 -29.53 11.00
CA ALA A 109 1.91 -30.04 10.70
C ALA A 109 1.80 -31.55 10.94
N ARG A 110 2.84 -32.32 10.59
CA ARG A 110 2.90 -33.78 10.77
C ARG A 110 3.42 -34.25 12.12
N ALA A 111 3.85 -33.35 13.01
CA ALA A 111 4.36 -33.71 14.33
C ALA A 111 3.28 -34.41 15.21
N PRO A 112 3.65 -35.47 15.96
CA PRO A 112 2.74 -36.18 16.86
C PRO A 112 2.10 -35.25 17.89
N ARG A 113 0.85 -35.54 18.28
CA ARG A 113 0.03 -34.69 19.18
C ARG A 113 0.67 -34.40 20.56
N GLY A 114 1.69 -35.15 20.98
CA GLY A 114 2.41 -34.97 22.25
C GLY A 114 3.40 -33.79 22.31
N VAL A 115 3.93 -33.34 21.16
CA VAL A 115 4.89 -32.20 21.10
C VAL A 115 4.25 -30.90 20.59
N ARG A 116 2.99 -30.95 20.12
CA ARG A 116 2.25 -29.78 19.62
C ARG A 116 2.08 -28.64 20.64
N PRO A 117 1.84 -28.88 21.95
CA PRO A 117 1.74 -27.79 22.92
C PRO A 117 3.08 -27.07 23.13
N LEU A 118 4.20 -27.81 23.19
CA LEU A 118 5.55 -27.28 23.39
C LEU A 118 6.05 -26.37 22.24
N LEU A 119 5.55 -26.57 21.02
CA LEU A 119 5.86 -25.74 19.84
C LEU A 119 4.96 -24.52 19.66
N LEU A 120 3.84 -24.42 20.39
CA LEU A 120 2.86 -23.33 20.28
C LEU A 120 2.92 -22.33 21.45
N THR A 121 3.56 -22.70 22.56
CA THR A 121 3.66 -21.87 23.78
C THR A 121 5.05 -21.26 24.02
N LEU A 122 6.00 -21.46 23.10
CA LEU A 122 7.33 -20.81 23.10
C LEU A 122 7.44 -19.83 21.93
#